data_AF-A0A972WWQ9-F1
#
_entry.id   AF-A0A972WWQ9-F1
#
_cell.length_a   1.000
_cell.length_b   1.000
_cell.length_c   1.000
_cell.angle_alpha   90.00
_cell.angle_beta   90.00
_cell.angle_gamma   90.00
#
_symmetry.space_group_name_H-M   'P 1'
#
loop_
_entity.id
_entity.type
_entity.pdbx_description
1 polymer ?
#
loop_
_entity_poly.entity_id
_entity_poly.type
_entity_poly.pdbx_seq_one_letter_code
_entity_poly.pdbx_strand_id
1 'polypeptide(L)'
;MPKLDALHVPSFSSPNRLSTAPGGVIADVEKVWRTCGASAGGIPDRATIDPIEFGTAALPWIVLTVVETTEPELVLRYRLCGTGIANLMGRDVTGALSKDVVRSDDRDIILQPYLATLHERAPTFWETSLLHPRTGWRPVYRGIWPYTQGSEAIAVLLNLTVPVSLRRAERPGM
;
A
#
# COMPACT_ATOMS: atom_id res chain seq x y z
N MET A 1 12.22 6.68 28.08
CA MET A 1 11.66 5.99 26.89
C MET A 1 12.07 4.53 26.99
N PRO A 2 11.15 3.55 27.03
CA PRO A 2 11.55 2.16 27.10
C PRO A 2 12.16 1.74 25.76
N LYS A 3 13.32 1.08 25.81
CA LYS A 3 13.92 0.40 24.66
C LYS A 3 12.97 -0.74 24.26
N LEU A 4 12.48 -0.71 23.02
CA LEU A 4 11.81 -1.84 22.40
C LEU A 4 12.89 -2.90 22.10
N ASP A 5 13.22 -3.70 23.11
CA ASP A 5 14.06 -4.88 22.94
C ASP A 5 13.41 -5.86 21.96
N ALA A 6 14.26 -6.58 21.24
CA ALA A 6 13.97 -7.41 20.08
C ALA A 6 12.76 -8.34 20.27
N LEU A 7 11.58 -7.87 19.90
CA LEU A 7 10.43 -8.72 19.66
C LEU A 7 10.74 -9.57 18.42
N HIS A 8 10.96 -10.86 18.65
CA HIS A 8 11.07 -11.91 17.65
C HIS A 8 10.20 -11.59 16.42
N VAL A 9 10.84 -11.45 15.26
CA VAL A 9 10.15 -11.22 13.99
C VAL A 9 9.47 -12.53 13.61
N PRO A 10 8.13 -12.65 13.69
CA PRO A 10 7.46 -13.92 13.41
C PRO A 10 7.61 -14.27 11.93
N SER A 11 7.60 -15.56 11.53
CA SER A 11 7.75 -16.06 10.15
C SER A 11 6.85 -15.43 9.06
N PHE A 12 5.95 -14.52 9.42
CA PHE A 12 5.27 -13.58 8.51
C PHE A 12 6.14 -12.37 8.10
N SER A 13 7.44 -12.37 8.44
CA SER A 13 8.43 -11.33 8.08
C SER A 13 8.65 -11.20 6.59
N SER A 14 8.55 -12.32 5.87
CA SER A 14 8.75 -12.32 4.43
C SER A 14 7.44 -11.98 3.74
N PRO A 15 7.38 -10.91 2.93
CA PRO A 15 6.17 -10.53 2.23
C PRO A 15 5.76 -11.70 1.31
N ASN A 16 4.58 -12.27 1.55
CA ASN A 16 4.06 -13.33 0.71
C ASN A 16 3.30 -12.70 -0.45
N ARG A 17 3.90 -12.70 -1.64
CA ARG A 17 3.29 -12.15 -2.84
C ARG A 17 2.04 -12.96 -3.20
N LEU A 18 0.93 -12.26 -3.43
CA LEU A 18 -0.32 -12.85 -3.87
C LEU A 18 -0.46 -12.70 -5.39
N SER A 19 -0.99 -13.73 -6.05
CA SER A 19 -1.22 -13.72 -7.50
C SER A 19 -2.39 -12.84 -7.93
N THR A 20 -3.32 -12.55 -7.01
CA THR A 20 -4.51 -11.72 -7.25
C THR A 20 -4.81 -10.84 -6.05
N ALA A 21 -5.65 -9.83 -6.28
CA ALA A 21 -6.14 -8.96 -5.22
C ALA A 21 -6.86 -9.77 -4.13
N PRO A 22 -6.49 -9.61 -2.84
CA PRO A 22 -7.31 -10.13 -1.75
C PRO A 22 -8.69 -9.46 -1.77
N GLY A 23 -9.71 -10.18 -1.30
CA GLY A 23 -11.11 -9.70 -1.29
C GLY A 23 -11.35 -8.46 -0.40
N GLY A 24 -12.59 -8.00 -0.38
CA GLY A 24 -13.00 -6.76 0.31
C GLY A 24 -12.46 -5.53 -0.41
N VAL A 25 -12.16 -4.47 0.36
CA VAL A 25 -11.78 -3.15 -0.19
C VAL A 25 -10.59 -3.16 -1.17
N ILE A 26 -9.67 -4.13 -1.07
CA ILE A 26 -8.55 -4.25 -2.02
C ILE A 26 -9.04 -4.74 -3.39
N ALA A 27 -9.97 -5.69 -3.43
CA ALA A 27 -10.59 -6.14 -4.68
C ALA A 27 -11.48 -5.07 -5.30
N ASP A 28 -12.15 -4.24 -4.49
CA ASP A 28 -12.96 -3.12 -4.98
C ASP A 28 -12.10 -2.06 -5.67
N VAL A 29 -10.98 -1.67 -5.06
CA VAL A 29 -10.01 -0.75 -5.68
C VAL A 29 -9.41 -1.35 -6.95
N GLU A 30 -9.07 -2.64 -6.94
CA GLU A 30 -8.56 -3.33 -8.13
C GLU A 30 -9.55 -3.31 -9.29
N LYS A 31 -10.84 -3.50 -9.00
CA LYS A 31 -11.89 -3.44 -10.01
C LYS A 31 -11.96 -2.04 -10.65
N VAL A 32 -11.98 -0.99 -9.84
CA VAL A 32 -11.99 0.40 -10.33
C VAL A 32 -10.74 0.68 -11.18
N TRP A 33 -9.56 0.28 -10.68
CA TRP A 33 -8.30 0.45 -11.40
C TRP A 33 -8.33 -0.18 -12.79
N ARG A 34 -8.79 -1.43 -12.90
CA ARG A 34 -8.90 -2.13 -14.19
C ARG A 34 -9.89 -1.46 -15.13
N THR A 35 -11.02 -0.99 -14.62
CA THR A 35 -12.02 -0.28 -15.43
C THR A 35 -11.44 1.00 -16.03
N CYS A 36 -10.76 1.82 -15.22
CA CYS A 36 -10.12 3.04 -15.73
C CYS A 36 -8.95 2.72 -16.69
N GLY A 37 -8.17 1.69 -16.38
CA GLY A 37 -6.97 1.31 -17.15
C GLY A 37 -7.32 0.77 -18.53
N ALA A 38 -8.42 0.02 -18.66
CA ALA A 38 -8.93 -0.45 -19.95
C ALA A 38 -9.25 0.72 -20.90
N SER A 39 -9.78 1.83 -20.36
CA SER A 39 -10.03 3.05 -21.13
C SER A 39 -8.76 3.84 -21.49
N ALA A 40 -7.66 3.61 -20.77
CA ALA A 40 -6.39 4.33 -20.91
C ALA A 40 -5.27 3.53 -21.61
N GLY A 41 -5.57 2.35 -22.16
CA GLY A 41 -4.57 1.50 -22.83
C GLY A 41 -3.64 0.72 -21.89
N GLY A 42 -4.02 0.57 -20.61
CA GLY A 42 -3.34 -0.32 -19.66
C GLY A 42 -3.27 0.25 -18.25
N ILE A 43 -2.57 1.38 -18.08
CA ILE A 43 -2.40 2.05 -16.78
C ILE A 43 -3.31 3.28 -16.75
N PRO A 44 -4.15 3.46 -15.73
CA PRO A 44 -4.96 4.67 -15.61
C PRO A 44 -4.09 5.90 -15.34
N ASP A 45 -4.53 7.04 -15.86
CA ASP A 45 -4.00 8.33 -15.43
C ASP A 45 -4.60 8.74 -14.10
N ARG A 46 -3.79 9.36 -13.23
CA ARG A 46 -4.27 9.82 -11.93
C ARG A 46 -5.49 10.74 -12.06
N ALA A 47 -5.58 11.54 -13.12
CA ALA A 47 -6.68 12.47 -13.33
C ALA A 47 -8.02 11.79 -13.66
N THR A 48 -8.02 10.53 -14.12
CA THR A 48 -9.24 9.81 -14.51
C THR A 48 -9.89 9.05 -13.35
N ILE A 49 -9.38 9.21 -12.13
CA ILE A 49 -9.85 8.47 -10.96
C ILE A 49 -10.60 9.41 -10.04
N ASP A 50 -11.84 9.05 -9.75
CA ASP A 50 -12.58 9.59 -8.62
C ASP A 50 -12.37 8.69 -7.38
N PRO A 51 -11.71 9.16 -6.32
CA PRO A 51 -11.50 8.39 -5.09
C PRO A 51 -12.80 7.91 -4.42
N ILE A 52 -13.94 8.53 -4.72
CA ILE A 52 -15.25 8.11 -4.21
C ILE A 52 -15.64 6.73 -4.75
N GLU A 53 -15.21 6.37 -5.96
CA GLU A 53 -15.49 5.08 -6.59
C GLU A 53 -14.85 3.90 -5.85
N PHE A 54 -13.79 4.16 -5.06
CA PHE A 54 -13.17 3.14 -4.20
C PHE A 54 -14.05 2.74 -3.01
N GLY A 55 -15.10 3.52 -2.71
CA GLY A 55 -15.96 3.32 -1.55
C GLY A 55 -15.35 3.88 -0.26
N THR A 56 -16.22 4.34 0.63
CA THR A 56 -15.82 5.00 1.89
C THR A 56 -15.02 4.07 2.82
N ALA A 57 -15.20 2.76 2.71
CA ALA A 57 -14.46 1.77 3.48
C ALA A 57 -12.96 1.69 3.11
N ALA A 58 -12.59 2.01 1.86
CA ALA A 58 -11.20 2.02 1.42
C ALA A 58 -10.44 3.26 1.89
N LEU A 59 -11.10 4.42 1.96
CA LEU A 59 -10.48 5.73 2.18
C LEU A 59 -9.55 5.80 3.42
N PRO A 60 -9.91 5.25 4.60
CA PRO A 60 -9.03 5.27 5.77
C PRO A 60 -7.73 4.48 5.58
N TRP A 61 -7.70 3.55 4.62
CA TRP A 61 -6.60 2.62 4.38
C TRP A 61 -5.72 3.01 3.19
N ILE A 62 -6.01 4.15 2.55
CA ILE A 62 -5.26 4.65 1.40
C ILE A 62 -3.97 5.34 1.85
N VAL A 63 -2.89 5.11 1.13
CA VAL A 63 -1.70 5.97 1.11
C VAL A 63 -1.42 6.34 -0.34
N LEU A 64 -1.22 7.63 -0.60
CA LEU A 64 -0.77 8.10 -1.91
C LEU A 64 0.73 8.39 -1.84
N THR A 65 1.51 7.78 -2.73
CA THR A 65 2.94 8.04 -2.85
C THR A 65 3.29 8.51 -4.25
N VAL A 66 4.25 9.43 -4.34
CA VAL A 66 4.86 9.86 -5.61
C VAL A 66 6.28 9.33 -5.66
N VAL A 67 6.71 8.89 -6.84
CA VAL A 67 8.09 8.46 -7.09
C VAL A 67 8.98 9.69 -7.26
N GLU A 68 9.99 9.85 -6.41
CA GLU A 68 10.93 10.98 -6.47
C GLU A 68 12.22 10.58 -7.21
N THR A 69 12.70 9.36 -6.97
CA THR A 69 13.77 8.73 -7.78
C THR A 69 13.61 7.22 -7.76
N THR A 70 14.07 6.56 -8.82
CA THR A 70 14.17 5.10 -8.94
C THR A 70 15.62 4.61 -8.87
N GLU A 71 16.61 5.48 -9.07
CA GLU A 71 18.05 5.14 -9.10
C GLU A 71 18.91 6.19 -8.36
N PRO A 72 19.98 5.78 -7.65
CA PRO A 72 20.40 4.39 -7.40
C PRO A 72 19.51 3.65 -6.39
N GLU A 73 18.55 4.35 -5.77
CA GLU A 73 17.61 3.78 -4.80
C GLU A 73 16.21 4.36 -5.00
N LEU A 74 15.17 3.55 -4.79
CA LEU A 74 13.79 4.01 -4.79
C LEU A 74 13.49 4.95 -3.61
N VAL A 75 13.12 6.19 -3.92
CA VAL A 75 12.63 7.16 -2.93
C VAL A 75 11.20 7.54 -3.28
N LEU A 76 10.32 7.42 -2.30
CA LEU A 76 8.91 7.78 -2.40
C LEU A 76 8.62 8.96 -1.48
N ARG A 77 7.76 9.86 -1.91
CA ARG A 77 7.16 10.88 -1.04
C ARG A 77 5.71 10.54 -0.74
N TYR A 78 5.35 10.48 0.53
CA TYR A 78 3.97 10.30 0.96
C TYR A 78 3.20 11.62 0.75
N ARG A 79 2.19 11.61 -0.11
CA ARG A 79 1.32 12.77 -0.40
C ARG A 79 0.01 12.74 0.37
N LEU A 80 -0.44 11.55 0.76
CA LEU A 80 -1.65 11.36 1.56
C LEU A 80 -1.49 10.11 2.42
N CYS A 81 -1.94 10.18 3.66
CA CYS A 81 -2.05 9.07 4.57
C CYS A 81 -3.48 9.00 5.12
N GLY A 82 -4.17 7.89 4.88
CA GLY A 82 -5.49 7.63 5.41
C GLY A 82 -5.47 7.48 6.93
N THR A 83 -6.56 7.84 7.59
CA THR A 83 -6.65 7.85 9.06
C THR A 83 -6.49 6.46 9.69
N GLY A 84 -6.95 5.41 9.01
CA GLY A 84 -6.73 4.02 9.42
C GLY A 84 -5.26 3.62 9.36
N ILE A 85 -4.53 4.05 8.33
CA ILE A 85 -3.08 3.87 8.23
C ILE A 85 -2.35 4.62 9.33
N ALA A 86 -2.68 5.90 9.54
CA ALA A 86 -2.04 6.70 10.58
C ALA A 86 -2.22 6.06 11.96
N ASN A 87 -3.41 5.54 12.25
CA ASN A 87 -3.68 4.79 13.48
C ASN A 87 -2.90 3.47 13.55
N LEU A 88 -2.82 2.72 12.45
CA LEU A 88 -2.10 1.45 12.38
C LEU A 88 -0.58 1.62 12.55
N MET A 89 -0.02 2.70 12.01
CA MET A 89 1.39 3.06 12.14
C MET A 89 1.69 3.80 13.45
N GLY A 90 0.67 4.32 14.13
CA GLY A 90 0.80 5.17 15.31
C GLY A 90 1.25 6.60 15.02
N ARG A 91 1.32 7.01 13.74
CA ARG A 91 1.66 8.37 13.29
C ARG A 91 1.18 8.63 11.86
N ASP A 92 0.88 9.88 11.55
CA ASP A 92 0.72 10.35 10.17
C ASP A 92 2.10 10.54 9.51
N VAL A 93 2.26 10.04 8.29
CA VAL A 93 3.51 10.09 7.50
C VAL A 93 3.42 11.04 6.31
N THR A 94 2.32 11.78 6.16
CA THR A 94 2.11 12.73 5.06
C THR A 94 3.25 13.75 4.99
N GLY A 95 3.78 13.96 3.78
CA GLY A 95 4.91 14.85 3.51
C GLY A 95 6.29 14.20 3.66
N ALA A 96 6.41 13.09 4.40
CA ALA A 96 7.68 12.42 4.64
C ALA A 96 8.21 11.68 3.40
N LEU A 97 9.50 11.36 3.41
CA LEU A 97 10.12 10.46 2.43
C LEU A 97 10.15 9.03 2.98
N SER A 98 10.14 8.04 2.09
CA SER A 98 10.27 6.61 2.46
C SER A 98 11.48 6.35 3.35
N LYS A 99 12.61 7.00 3.09
CA LYS A 99 13.84 6.88 3.90
C LYS A 99 13.70 7.38 5.35
N ASP A 100 12.76 8.28 5.62
CA ASP A 100 12.50 8.82 6.96
C ASP A 100 11.48 7.97 7.73
N VAL A 101 10.69 7.18 7.00
CA VAL A 101 9.59 6.39 7.54
C VAL A 101 9.98 4.93 7.74
N VAL A 102 10.68 4.35 6.76
CA VAL A 102 11.08 2.94 6.71
C VAL A 102 12.46 2.79 7.31
N ARG A 103 12.59 1.88 8.28
CA ARG A 103 13.87 1.56 8.92
C ARG A 103 14.80 0.90 7.89
N SER A 104 16.10 1.18 7.97
CA SER A 104 17.13 0.61 7.07
C SER A 104 16.96 -0.89 6.85
N ASP A 105 16.78 -1.63 7.94
CA ASP A 105 16.77 -3.09 7.94
C ASP A 105 15.49 -3.67 7.32
N ASP A 106 14.44 -2.84 7.18
CA ASP A 106 13.15 -3.22 6.59
C ASP A 106 12.98 -2.67 5.16
N ARG A 107 13.93 -1.89 4.64
CA ARG A 107 13.77 -1.17 3.36
C ARG A 107 13.53 -2.13 2.21
N ASP A 108 14.32 -3.18 2.09
CA ASP A 108 14.18 -4.14 0.98
C ASP A 108 12.80 -4.80 1.01
N ILE A 109 12.35 -5.24 2.19
CA ILE A 109 11.05 -5.89 2.39
C ILE A 109 9.90 -4.93 2.03
N ILE A 110 9.98 -3.67 2.46
CA ILE A 110 8.90 -2.70 2.27
C ILE A 110 8.89 -2.11 0.87
N LEU A 111 10.05 -1.86 0.25
CA LEU A 111 10.19 -1.18 -1.04
C LEU A 111 10.18 -2.13 -2.24
N GLN A 112 10.55 -3.39 -2.08
CA GLN A 112 10.55 -4.38 -3.18
C GLN A 112 9.18 -4.48 -3.89
N PRO A 113 8.02 -4.46 -3.21
CA PRO A 113 6.73 -4.48 -3.91
C PRO A 113 6.44 -3.21 -4.74
N TYR A 114 6.99 -2.06 -4.32
CA TYR A 114 6.88 -0.83 -5.11
C TYR A 114 7.74 -0.92 -6.38
N LEU A 115 8.96 -1.44 -6.26
CA LEU A 115 9.83 -1.72 -7.41
C LEU A 115 9.18 -2.70 -8.39
N ALA A 116 8.59 -3.79 -7.89
CA ALA A 116 7.87 -4.75 -8.72
C ALA A 116 6.70 -4.09 -9.47
N THR A 117 5.91 -3.26 -8.78
CA THR A 117 4.79 -2.51 -9.38
C THR A 117 5.26 -1.58 -10.50
N LEU A 118 6.38 -0.86 -10.28
CA LEU A 118 6.95 0.05 -11.27
C LEU A 118 7.48 -0.70 -12.50
N HIS A 119 8.19 -1.81 -12.28
CA HIS A 119 8.77 -2.61 -13.35
C HIS A 119 7.71 -3.36 -14.17
N GLU A 120 6.78 -4.03 -13.51
CA GLU A 120 5.75 -4.84 -14.16
C GLU A 120 4.59 -4.01 -14.71
N ARG A 121 4.51 -2.74 -14.33
CA ARG A 121 3.44 -1.81 -14.76
C ARG A 121 2.05 -2.33 -14.45
N ALA A 122 1.93 -3.08 -13.36
CA ALA A 122 0.72 -3.77 -12.93
C ALA A 122 0.59 -3.75 -11.40
N PRO A 123 -0.64 -3.89 -10.87
CA PRO A 123 -0.85 -3.93 -9.43
C PRO A 123 -0.11 -5.09 -8.75
N THR A 124 0.49 -4.82 -7.59
CA THR A 124 1.17 -5.84 -6.77
C THR A 124 0.46 -6.02 -5.44
N PHE A 125 0.26 -7.27 -5.03
CA PHE A 125 -0.44 -7.65 -3.81
C PHE A 125 0.43 -8.54 -2.93
N TRP A 126 0.34 -8.38 -1.61
CA TRP A 126 1.00 -9.27 -0.68
C TRP A 126 0.38 -9.26 0.71
N GLU A 127 0.71 -10.29 1.47
CA GLU A 127 0.43 -10.39 2.90
C GLU A 127 1.73 -10.15 3.69
N THR A 128 1.65 -9.37 4.76
CA THR A 128 2.79 -9.09 5.65
C THR A 128 2.29 -8.72 7.05
N SER A 129 3.20 -8.35 7.95
CA SER A 129 2.86 -7.81 9.27
C SER A 129 3.47 -6.43 9.47
N LEU A 130 2.69 -5.51 10.05
CA LEU A 130 3.19 -4.21 10.50
C LEU A 130 3.35 -4.18 12.01
N LEU A 131 4.45 -3.59 12.48
CA LEU A 131 4.69 -3.37 13.91
C LEU A 131 3.96 -2.10 14.37
N HIS A 132 2.92 -2.26 15.19
CA HIS A 132 2.31 -1.11 15.87
C HIS A 132 3.00 -0.88 17.23
N PRO A 133 3.37 0.37 17.59
CA PRO A 133 4.18 0.66 18.78
C PRO A 133 3.61 0.16 20.11
N ARG A 134 2.27 0.10 20.23
CA ARG A 134 1.61 -0.27 21.50
C ARG A 134 1.10 -1.70 21.54
N THR A 135 0.86 -2.31 20.39
CA THR A 135 0.09 -3.57 20.33
C THR A 135 0.82 -4.68 19.59
N GLY A 136 2.08 -4.44 19.21
CA GLY A 136 2.91 -5.42 18.52
C GLY A 136 2.51 -5.62 17.05
N TRP A 137 2.93 -6.75 16.50
CA TRP A 137 2.72 -7.11 15.11
C TRP A 137 1.23 -7.27 14.77
N ARG A 138 0.87 -6.79 13.57
CA ARG A 138 -0.49 -6.82 13.01
C ARG A 138 -0.44 -7.36 11.59
N PRO A 139 -1.07 -8.51 11.30
CA PRO A 139 -1.12 -9.02 9.94
C PRO A 139 -1.98 -8.11 9.07
N VAL A 140 -1.50 -7.83 7.87
CA VAL A 140 -2.13 -6.94 6.91
C VAL A 140 -2.05 -7.52 5.50
N TYR A 141 -3.07 -7.20 4.70
CA TYR A 141 -2.98 -7.25 3.25
C TYR A 141 -2.56 -5.90 2.71
N ARG A 142 -1.73 -5.92 1.67
CA ARG A 142 -1.29 -4.72 0.95
C ARG A 142 -1.56 -4.87 -0.53
N GLY A 143 -1.91 -3.75 -1.15
CA GLY A 143 -1.99 -3.59 -2.60
C GLY A 143 -1.32 -2.28 -3.01
N ILE A 144 -0.61 -2.30 -4.13
CA ILE A 144 -0.10 -1.09 -4.80
C ILE A 144 -0.62 -1.07 -6.22
N TRP A 145 -1.17 0.07 -6.62
CA TRP A 145 -1.65 0.32 -7.98
C TRP A 145 -0.85 1.46 -8.61
N PRO A 146 -0.27 1.24 -9.82
CA PRO A 146 0.43 2.28 -10.52
C PRO A 146 -0.52 3.19 -11.28
N TYR A 147 -0.16 4.47 -11.33
CA TYR A 147 -0.85 5.49 -12.11
C TYR A 147 0.14 6.41 -12.80
N THR A 148 -0.24 6.84 -13.99
CA THR A 148 0.48 7.89 -14.69
C THR A 148 0.08 9.27 -14.19
N GLN A 149 0.88 10.27 -14.55
CA GLN A 149 0.54 11.67 -14.36
C GLN A 149 0.92 12.46 -15.62
N GLY A 150 -0.05 12.71 -16.50
CA GLY A 150 0.12 13.56 -17.69
C GLY A 150 1.19 13.11 -18.70
N SER A 151 1.73 11.90 -18.55
CA SER A 151 2.82 11.28 -19.32
C SER A 151 2.67 9.75 -19.27
N GLU A 152 3.42 8.96 -20.03
CA GLU A 152 3.36 7.48 -19.92
C GLU A 152 4.09 6.91 -18.68
N ALA A 153 4.88 7.73 -18.00
CA ALA A 153 5.66 7.32 -16.85
C ALA A 153 4.77 7.15 -15.61
N ILE A 154 5.02 6.08 -14.85
CA ILE A 154 4.35 5.90 -13.55
C ILE A 154 4.95 6.93 -12.59
N ALA A 155 4.13 7.87 -12.16
CA ALA A 155 4.51 8.93 -11.23
C ALA A 155 3.87 8.75 -9.87
N VAL A 156 2.71 8.09 -9.83
CA VAL A 156 1.86 7.99 -8.65
C VAL A 156 1.57 6.53 -8.36
N LEU A 157 1.64 6.15 -7.08
CA LEU A 157 1.30 4.84 -6.58
C LEU A 157 0.23 5.01 -5.50
N LEU A 158 -0.95 4.42 -5.70
CA LEU A 158 -1.96 4.27 -4.65
C LEU A 158 -1.64 3.00 -3.90
N ASN A 159 -1.71 3.06 -2.58
CA ASN A 159 -1.41 1.92 -1.73
C ASN A 159 -2.58 1.71 -0.79
N LEU A 160 -3.00 0.46 -0.62
CA LEU A 160 -3.86 0.08 0.49
C LEU A 160 -3.04 -0.79 1.45
N THR A 161 -3.25 -0.58 2.75
CA THR A 161 -2.77 -1.51 3.78
C THR A 161 -3.89 -1.74 4.78
N VAL A 162 -4.43 -2.95 4.76
CA VAL A 162 -5.69 -3.28 5.44
C VAL A 162 -5.44 -4.43 6.42
N PRO A 163 -5.81 -4.28 7.71
CA PRO A 163 -5.75 -5.39 8.65
C PRO A 163 -6.51 -6.62 8.15
N VAL A 164 -5.92 -7.81 8.27
CA VAL A 164 -6.55 -9.08 7.85
C VAL A 164 -7.91 -9.29 8.55
N SER A 165 -8.09 -8.77 9.76
CA SER A 165 -9.36 -8.83 10.50
C SER A 165 -10.53 -8.15 9.80
N LEU A 166 -10.28 -7.12 8.98
CA LEU A 166 -11.35 -6.40 8.26
C LEU A 166 -11.96 -7.24 7.13
N ARG A 167 -11.23 -8.24 6.60
CA ARG A 167 -11.80 -9.23 5.68
C ARG A 167 -12.79 -10.16 6.37
N ARG A 168 -12.62 -10.42 7.67
CA ARG A 168 -13.42 -11.41 8.42
C ARG A 168 -14.79 -10.88 8.82
N ALA A 169 -14.94 -9.55 8.90
CA ALA A 169 -16.20 -8.89 9.22
C ALA A 169 -17.22 -8.92 8.06
N GLU A 170 -16.78 -9.20 6.83
CA GLU A 170 -17.63 -9.23 5.62
C GLU A 170 -18.32 -10.58 5.36
N ARG A 171 -18.32 -11.53 6.31
CA ARG A 171 -19.26 -12.67 6.29
C ARG A 171 -20.36 -12.51 7.36
N PRO A 172 -21.44 -11.78 7.09
CA PRO A 172 -22.70 -12.04 7.76
C PRO A 172 -23.33 -13.29 7.14
N GLY A 173 -23.28 -14.41 7.87
CA GLY A 173 -24.15 -15.57 7.65
C GLY A 173 -23.91 -16.39 6.37
N MET A 174 -23.34 -17.58 6.55
CA MET A 174 -23.89 -18.78 5.93
C MET A 174 -24.00 -19.85 7.02
#